data_AF-A0A212IXQ3-F1
#
_entry.id   AF-A0A212IXQ3-F1
#
_cell.length_a   1.000
_cell.length_b   1.000
_cell.length_c   1.000
_cell.angle_alpha   90.00
_cell.angle_beta   90.00
_cell.angle_gamma   90.00
#
_symmetry.space_group_name_H-M   'P 1'
#
loop_
_entity.id
_entity.type
_entity.pdbx_description
1 polymer ?
#
loop_
_entity_poly.entity_id
_entity_poly.type
_entity_poly.pdbx_seq_one_letter_code
_entity_poly.pdbx_strand_id
1 'polypeptide(L)' 'MKASEAKNIMLNEGFDYLIDEIKDAAKRGKVQISMYDMPIEYNNKLTELGYKIIQQPTHITISWNKI' A
#
# COMPACT_ATOMS: atom_id res chain seq x y z
N MET A 1 1.44 -10.12 28.48
CA MET A 1 1.18 -10.37 27.04
C MET A 1 1.28 -9.03 26.33
N LYS A 2 2.22 -8.87 25.38
CA LYS A 2 2.55 -7.59 24.75
C LYS A 2 1.43 -7.18 23.78
N ALA A 3 0.61 -6.21 24.16
CA ALA A 3 -0.42 -5.61 23.30
C ALA A 3 0.14 -5.01 22.00
N SER A 4 1.45 -4.82 21.91
CA SER A 4 2.16 -4.29 20.74
C SER A 4 2.36 -5.30 19.60
N GLU A 5 2.19 -6.61 19.83
CA GLU A 5 2.32 -7.63 18.78
C GLU A 5 1.03 -7.75 17.94
N ALA A 6 -0.13 -7.78 18.59
CA ALA A 6 -1.43 -7.91 17.90
C ALA A 6 -1.74 -6.73 16.95
N LYS A 7 -1.37 -5.50 17.33
CA LYS A 7 -1.56 -4.31 16.48
C LYS A 7 -0.66 -4.33 15.24
N ASN A 8 0.53 -4.93 15.34
CA ASN A 8 1.44 -5.08 14.19
C ASN A 8 0.99 -6.20 13.24
N ILE A 9 0.38 -7.28 13.74
CA ILE A 9 -0.12 -8.38 12.92
C ILE A 9 -1.26 -7.90 12.01
N MET A 10 -2.24 -7.16 12.56
CA MET A 10 -3.38 -6.63 11.78
C MET A 10 -2.95 -5.61 10.70
N LEU A 11 -1.91 -4.81 10.98
CA LEU A 11 -1.33 -3.87 10.01
C LEU A 11 -0.51 -4.58 8.91
N ASN A 12 -0.01 -5.79 9.17
CA ASN A 12 0.70 -6.58 8.16
C ASN A 12 -0.27 -7.33 7.25
N GLU A 13 -1.31 -7.95 7.79
CA GLU A 13 -2.30 -8.68 6.99
C GLU A 13 -3.05 -7.76 6.01
N GLY A 14 -3.44 -6.56 6.46
CA GLY A 14 -4.07 -5.57 5.58
C GLY A 14 -3.12 -5.00 4.51
N PHE A 15 -1.81 -4.99 4.78
CA PHE A 15 -0.81 -4.53 3.83
C PHE A 15 -0.52 -5.57 2.75
N ASP A 16 -0.45 -6.86 3.12
CA ASP A 16 -0.24 -7.94 2.16
C ASP A 16 -1.40 -8.04 1.17
N TYR A 17 -2.64 -7.88 1.66
CA TYR A 17 -3.83 -7.78 0.79
C TYR A 17 -3.73 -6.59 -0.19
N LEU A 18 -3.32 -5.42 0.32
CA LEU A 18 -3.12 -4.24 -0.51
C LEU A 18 -2.05 -4.45 -1.59
N ILE A 19 -0.94 -5.13 -1.24
CA ILE A 19 0.14 -5.44 -2.17
C ILE A 19 -0.35 -6.40 -3.26
N ASP A 20 -1.15 -7.39 -2.93
CA ASP A 20 -1.70 -8.32 -3.91
C ASP A 20 -2.70 -7.64 -4.85
N GLU A 21 -3.54 -6.74 -4.35
CA GLU A 21 -4.39 -5.87 -5.17
C GLU A 21 -3.56 -4.96 -6.09
N ILE A 22 -2.49 -4.35 -5.56
CA ILE A 22 -1.57 -3.52 -6.35
C ILE A 22 -0.90 -4.36 -7.44
N LYS A 23 -0.45 -5.58 -7.13
CA LYS A 23 0.18 -6.50 -8.09
C LYS A 23 -0.79 -7.00 -9.15
N ASP A 24 -2.04 -7.32 -8.81
CA ASP A 24 -3.02 -7.74 -9.81
C ASP A 24 -3.34 -6.60 -10.77
N ALA A 25 -3.60 -5.42 -10.22
CA ALA A 25 -3.83 -4.25 -11.04
C ALA A 25 -2.53 -3.70 -11.67
N ALA A 26 -1.36 -4.15 -11.23
CA ALA A 26 -0.10 -3.90 -11.92
C ALA A 26 0.01 -4.58 -13.28
N LYS A 27 -0.66 -5.72 -13.47
CA LYS A 27 -0.85 -6.30 -14.81
C LYS A 27 -1.63 -5.37 -15.75
N ARG A 28 -2.37 -4.40 -15.21
CA ARG A 28 -3.18 -3.41 -15.93
C ARG A 28 -2.48 -2.04 -16.08
N GLY A 29 -1.31 -1.85 -15.48
CA GLY A 29 -0.42 -0.70 -15.71
C GLY A 29 -0.57 0.50 -14.77
N LYS A 30 -1.61 0.57 -13.95
CA LYS A 30 -1.76 1.61 -12.89
C LYS A 30 -2.81 1.21 -11.85
N VAL A 31 -2.64 1.69 -10.62
CA VAL A 31 -3.58 1.52 -9.52
C VAL A 31 -3.93 2.86 -8.88
N GLN A 32 -5.21 3.07 -8.65
CA GLN A 32 -5.76 4.21 -7.94
C GLN A 32 -6.52 3.69 -6.71
N ILE A 33 -6.11 4.12 -5.53
CA ILE A 33 -6.68 3.71 -4.24
C ILE A 33 -7.20 4.94 -3.53
N SER A 34 -8.37 4.88 -2.89
CA SER A 34 -8.88 5.99 -2.11
C SER A 34 -7.95 6.30 -0.93
N MET A 35 -7.73 7.58 -0.64
CA MET A 35 -6.86 8.00 0.48
C MET A 35 -7.38 7.52 1.85
N TYR A 36 -8.69 7.37 1.99
CA TYR A 36 -9.34 6.96 3.24
C TYR A 36 -9.11 5.49 3.59
N ASP A 37 -8.78 4.66 2.59
CA ASP A 37 -8.61 3.22 2.76
C ASP A 37 -7.14 2.82 3.04
N MET A 38 -6.22 3.78 3.03
CA MET A 38 -4.77 3.52 3.13
C MET A 38 -4.12 4.22 4.34
N PRO A 39 -3.72 3.46 5.37
CA PRO A 39 -2.90 3.97 6.47
C PRO A 39 -1.59 4.61 5.99
N ILE A 40 -1.14 5.65 6.69
CA ILE A 40 0.11 6.35 6.36
C ILE A 40 1.32 5.40 6.41
N GLU A 41 1.32 4.42 7.33
CA GLU A 41 2.39 3.41 7.44
C GLU A 41 2.60 2.61 6.16
N TYR A 42 1.57 2.45 5.33
CA TYR A 42 1.68 1.73 4.07
C TYR A 42 2.45 2.53 3.02
N ASN A 43 2.46 3.87 3.11
CA ASN A 43 3.25 4.70 2.21
C ASN A 43 4.75 4.47 2.40
N ASN A 44 5.18 4.35 3.66
CA ASN A 44 6.58 4.09 3.99
C ASN A 44 6.99 2.72 3.44
N LYS A 45 6.21 1.67 3.74
CA LYS A 45 6.48 0.32 3.25
C LYS A 45 6.50 0.22 1.72
N LEU A 46 5.56 0.85 1.03
CA LEU A 46 5.53 0.86 -0.44
C LEU A 46 6.74 1.62 -1.02
N THR A 47 7.18 2.70 -0.39
CA THR A 47 8.40 3.41 -0.79
C THR A 47 9.64 2.53 -0.59
N GLU A 48 9.73 1.80 0.52
CA GLU A 48 10.81 0.82 0.78
C GLU A 48 10.84 -0.30 -0.26
N LEU A 49 9.67 -0.72 -0.75
CA LEU A 49 9.53 -1.69 -1.83
C LEU A 49 9.81 -1.10 -3.23
N GLY A 50 10.13 0.19 -3.33
CA GLY A 50 10.48 0.86 -4.59
C GLY A 50 9.26 1.34 -5.40
N TYR A 51 8.06 1.36 -4.84
CA TYR A 51 6.90 1.96 -5.49
C TYR A 51 6.95 3.48 -5.40
N LYS A 52 6.59 4.15 -6.48
CA LYS A 52 6.38 5.60 -6.51
C LYS A 52 4.92 5.91 -6.18
N ILE A 53 4.73 6.54 -5.03
CA ILE A 53 3.42 6.93 -4.52
C ILE A 53 3.18 8.40 -4.83
N ILE A 54 2.05 8.70 -5.48
CA ILE A 54 1.59 10.05 -5.75
C ILE A 54 0.27 10.25 -5.03
N GLN A 55 0.30 11.07 -3.99
CA GLN A 55 -0.87 11.42 -3.19
C GLN A 55 -1.60 12.60 -3.84
N GLN A 56 -2.86 12.39 -4.22
CA GLN A 56 -3.77 13.42 -4.66
C GLN A 56 -4.87 13.62 -3.60
N PRO A 57 -5.58 14.77 -3.57
CA PRO A 57 -6.50 15.11 -2.48
C PRO A 57 -7.59 14.08 -2.18
N THR A 58 -7.95 13.25 -3.16
CA THR A 58 -9.02 12.26 -3.03
C THR A 58 -8.55 10.81 -3.18
N HIS A 59 -7.33 10.57 -3.64
CA HIS A 59 -6.83 9.24 -3.97
C HIS A 59 -5.31 9.20 -4.05
N ILE A 60 -4.76 8.01 -3.93
CA ILE A 60 -3.34 7.70 -4.05
C ILE A 60 -3.16 6.94 -5.37
N THR A 61 -2.30 7.47 -6.23
CA THR A 61 -1.83 6.76 -7.42
C THR A 61 -0.54 6.05 -7.07
N ILE A 62 -0.52 4.73 -7.23
CA ILE A 62 0.68 3.93 -7.04
C ILE A 62 1.19 3.55 -8.41
N SER A 63 2.42 3.95 -8.71
CA SER A 63 3.13 3.63 -9.93
C SER A 63 4.42 2.90 -9.59
N TRP A 64 4.78 1.90 -10.37
CA TRP A 64 6.07 1.23 -10.27
C TRP A 64 6.84 1.55 -11.54
N ASN A 65 8.16 1.75 -11.42
CA ASN A 65 9.01 1.65 -12.59
C ASN A 65 8.93 0.20 -13.06
N LYS A 66 8.67 -0.02 -14.36
CA LYS A 66 8.76 -1.35 -14.97
C LYS A 66 10.08 -2.01 -14.56
N ILE A 67 9.99 -3.23 -14.02
CA ILE A 67 11.14 -4.16 -13.97
C ILE A 67 11.49 -4.54 -15.40
#